data_AF-A0A7S1U203-F1
#
_entry.id   AF-A0A7S1U203-F1
#
_cell.length_a   1.000
_cell.length_b   1.000
_cell.length_c   1.000
_cell.angle_alpha   90.00
_cell.angle_beta   90.00
_cell.angle_gamma   90.00
#
_symmetry.space_group_name_H-M   'P 1'
#
loop_
_entity.id
_entity.type
_entity.pdbx_description
1 polymer ?
#
loop_
_entity_poly.entity_id
_entity_poly.type
_entity_poly.pdbx_seq_one_letter_code
_entity_poly.pdbx_strand_id
1 'polypeptide(L)'
;MAKLATHHDVDVFEADAALAAPPAWLNDTLLSFFLSFLEHEAFPGAPQLRLLNAAVASCLLLQCEDEEDLADLRRGLKLAADDVVLVCVSDRMELMGGSSHWSLLAYDGGGRLGL
;
A
#
# COMPACT_ATOMS: atom_id res chain seq x y z
N MET A 1 1.16 8.80 22.47
CA MET A 1 2.39 8.92 21.65
C MET A 1 2.26 10.16 20.79
N ALA A 2 3.36 10.89 20.54
CA ALA A 2 3.32 12.12 19.76
C ALA A 2 3.24 11.82 18.25
N LYS A 3 2.40 12.57 17.52
CA LYS A 3 2.42 12.54 16.05
C LYS A 3 3.63 13.32 15.55
N LEU A 4 4.42 12.72 14.66
CA LEU A 4 5.61 13.35 14.06
C LEU A 4 5.30 14.03 12.74
N ALA A 5 4.51 13.38 11.88
CA ALA A 5 4.20 13.88 10.55
C ALA A 5 2.84 13.39 10.07
N THR A 6 2.30 14.10 9.09
CA THR A 6 1.19 13.66 8.25
C THR A 6 1.65 13.81 6.81
N HIS A 7 1.57 12.74 6.03
CA HIS A 7 1.85 12.75 4.60
C HIS A 7 0.62 12.24 3.87
N HIS A 8 -0.06 13.15 3.17
CA HIS A 8 -1.39 12.91 2.59
C HIS A 8 -2.33 12.29 3.63
N ASP A 9 -2.70 11.02 3.44
CA ASP A 9 -3.65 10.30 4.29
C ASP A 9 -2.96 9.41 5.34
N VAL A 10 -1.64 9.55 5.54
CA VAL A 10 -0.85 8.75 6.47
C VAL A 10 -0.32 9.59 7.62
N ASP A 11 -0.78 9.28 8.83
CA ASP A 11 -0.25 9.83 10.07
C ASP A 11 0.87 8.94 10.61
N VAL A 12 2.06 9.52 10.84
CA VAL A 12 3.22 8.84 11.40
C VAL A 12 3.45 9.32 12.82
N PHE A 13 3.45 8.39 13.78
CA PHE A 13 3.75 8.66 15.18
C PHE A 13 5.20 8.33 15.51
N GLU A 14 5.67 8.83 16.64
CA GLU A 14 7.04 8.61 17.12
C GLU A 14 7.38 7.11 17.25
N ALA A 15 6.42 6.29 17.65
CA ALA A 15 6.60 4.86 17.75
C ALA A 15 6.70 4.15 16.39
N ASP A 16 6.00 4.65 15.37
CA ASP A 16 6.16 4.13 14.01
C ASP A 16 7.58 4.45 13.51
N ALA A 17 8.00 5.71 13.62
CA ALA A 17 9.32 6.16 13.17
C ALA A 17 10.47 5.44 13.88
N ALA A 18 10.31 5.08 15.15
CA ALA A 18 11.30 4.30 15.89
C ALA A 18 11.57 2.92 15.26
N LEU A 19 10.62 2.34 14.53
CA LEU A 19 10.76 1.05 13.85
C LEU A 19 11.60 1.12 12.56
N ALA A 20 11.93 2.32 12.06
CA ALA A 20 12.79 2.47 10.89
C ALA A 20 14.26 2.10 11.18
N ALA A 21 14.65 2.00 12.46
CA ALA A 21 15.99 1.61 12.86
C ALA A 21 16.10 0.07 12.99
N PRO A 22 17.11 -0.57 12.38
CA PRO A 22 17.38 -1.98 12.61
C PRO A 22 17.62 -2.29 14.09
N PRO A 23 17.25 -3.48 14.58
CA PRO A 23 16.74 -4.65 13.85
C PRO A 23 15.21 -4.73 13.80
N ALA A 24 14.49 -3.61 14.01
CA ALA A 24 13.04 -3.62 14.05
C ALA A 24 12.42 -3.94 12.68
N TRP A 25 11.23 -4.53 12.71
CA TRP A 25 10.40 -4.71 11.51
C TRP A 25 9.65 -3.41 11.22
N LEU A 26 9.62 -3.02 9.95
CA LEU A 26 8.72 -1.97 9.48
C LEU A 26 7.27 -2.41 9.70
N ASN A 27 6.41 -1.45 10.05
CA ASN A 27 4.98 -1.66 10.19
C ASN A 27 4.21 -1.08 8.99
N ASP A 28 2.90 -1.35 8.98
CA ASP A 28 1.97 -0.90 7.95
C ASP A 28 2.00 0.63 7.74
N THR A 29 2.18 1.40 8.83
CA THR A 29 2.25 2.87 8.80
C THR A 29 3.46 3.34 8.00
N LEU A 30 4.66 2.84 8.31
CA LEU A 30 5.88 3.24 7.61
C LEU A 30 5.86 2.82 6.13
N LEU A 31 5.33 1.64 5.82
CA LEU A 31 5.18 1.19 4.44
C LEU A 31 4.18 2.05 3.68
N SER A 32 3.03 2.37 4.28
CA SER A 32 2.02 3.24 3.66
C SER A 32 2.56 4.66 3.45
N PHE A 33 3.30 5.20 4.41
CA PHE A 33 3.99 6.49 4.29
C PHE A 33 4.97 6.47 3.10
N PHE A 34 5.79 5.42 2.99
CA PHE A 34 6.75 5.32 1.90
C PHE A 34 6.07 5.19 0.54
N LEU A 35 5.00 4.40 0.42
CA LEU A 35 4.23 4.32 -0.83
C LEU A 35 3.59 5.66 -1.21
N SER A 36 3.02 6.38 -0.23
CA SER A 36 2.46 7.73 -0.48
C SER A 36 3.54 8.70 -0.95
N PHE A 37 4.72 8.66 -0.35
CA PHE A 37 5.89 9.44 -0.81
C PHE A 37 6.28 9.08 -2.25
N LEU A 38 6.31 7.79 -2.59
CA LEU A 38 6.63 7.37 -3.96
C LEU A 38 5.61 7.90 -4.97
N GLU A 39 4.31 7.84 -4.64
CA GLU A 39 3.23 8.28 -5.52
C GLU A 39 3.26 9.80 -5.76
N HIS A 40 3.43 10.59 -4.70
CA HIS A 40 3.25 12.04 -4.77
C HIS A 40 4.54 12.84 -4.97
N GLU A 41 5.69 12.31 -4.55
CA GLU A 41 6.97 13.03 -4.61
C GLU A 41 7.96 12.39 -5.57
N ALA A 42 8.12 11.06 -5.56
CA ALA A 42 9.09 10.40 -6.42
C ALA A 42 8.58 10.21 -7.86
N PHE A 43 7.29 9.91 -8.03
CA PHE A 43 6.68 9.61 -9.33
C PHE A 43 5.40 10.42 -9.63
N PRO A 44 5.38 11.75 -9.40
CA PRO A 44 4.18 12.57 -9.62
C PRO A 44 3.71 12.59 -11.08
N GLY A 45 4.57 12.20 -12.03
CA GLY A 45 4.30 12.15 -13.46
C GLY A 45 3.87 10.78 -14.00
N ALA A 46 3.65 9.78 -13.14
CA ALA A 46 3.29 8.43 -13.55
C ALA A 46 1.80 8.13 -13.27
N PRO A 47 0.84 8.67 -14.04
CA PRO A 47 -0.59 8.57 -13.73
C PRO A 47 -1.17 7.16 -13.80
N GLN A 48 -0.45 6.24 -14.43
CA GLN A 48 -0.78 4.82 -14.58
C GLN A 48 -0.15 3.95 -13.47
N LEU A 49 0.72 4.52 -12.63
CA LEU A 49 1.27 3.82 -11.48
C LEU A 49 0.25 3.86 -10.33
N ARG A 50 -0.08 2.69 -9.78
CA ARG A 50 -0.90 2.56 -8.58
C ARG A 50 -0.08 1.87 -7.51
N LEU A 51 -0.01 2.47 -6.34
CA LEU A 51 0.72 1.92 -5.19
C LEU A 51 -0.29 1.55 -4.12
N LEU A 52 -0.46 0.24 -3.88
CA LEU A 52 -1.42 -0.28 -2.92
C LEU A 52 -0.67 -0.78 -1.67
N ASN A 53 -1.13 -0.35 -0.50
CA ASN A 53 -0.56 -0.81 0.77
C ASN A 53 -1.08 -2.21 1.14
N ALA A 54 -0.47 -2.80 2.18
CA ALA A 54 -0.82 -4.14 2.62
C ALA A 54 -2.20 -4.25 3.25
N ALA A 55 -2.78 -3.15 3.73
CA ALA A 55 -4.16 -3.13 4.20
C ALA A 55 -5.14 -3.36 3.03
N VAL A 56 -4.89 -2.75 1.87
CA VAL A 56 -5.68 -2.99 0.64
C VAL A 56 -5.53 -4.44 0.18
N ALA A 57 -4.31 -4.99 0.18
CA ALA A 57 -4.08 -6.40 -0.16
C ALA A 57 -4.80 -7.36 0.80
N SER A 58 -4.76 -7.07 2.10
CA SER A 58 -5.46 -7.87 3.13
C SER A 58 -6.97 -7.78 2.97
N CYS A 59 -7.51 -6.59 2.67
CA CYS A 59 -8.92 -6.40 2.37
C CYS A 59 -9.35 -7.24 1.17
N LEU A 60 -8.60 -7.19 0.06
CA LEU A 60 -8.84 -7.99 -1.13
C LEU A 60 -8.90 -9.49 -0.82
N LEU A 61 -7.97 -9.99 0.01
CA LEU A 61 -7.86 -11.43 0.30
C LEU A 61 -8.85 -11.93 1.36
N LEU A 62 -9.22 -11.09 2.32
CA LEU A 62 -9.95 -11.50 3.52
C LEU A 62 -11.39 -11.00 3.57
N GLN A 63 -11.78 -10.03 2.75
CA GLN A 63 -13.09 -9.38 2.81
C GLN A 63 -13.86 -9.40 1.48
N CYS A 64 -13.18 -9.57 0.34
CA CYS A 64 -13.89 -9.72 -0.94
C CYS A 64 -14.26 -11.19 -1.15
N GLU A 65 -15.54 -11.52 -1.05
CA GLU A 65 -16.04 -12.89 -1.18
C GLU A 65 -16.61 -13.18 -2.59
N ASP A 66 -17.00 -12.14 -3.32
CA ASP A 66 -17.59 -12.27 -4.66
C ASP A 66 -17.13 -11.19 -5.66
N GLU A 67 -17.67 -11.26 -6.90
CA GLU A 67 -17.33 -10.32 -7.97
C GLU A 67 -17.82 -8.88 -7.71
N GLU A 68 -18.86 -8.70 -6.90
CA GLU A 68 -19.40 -7.38 -6.57
C GLU A 68 -18.44 -6.64 -5.62
N ASP A 69 -17.94 -7.34 -4.59
CA ASP A 69 -16.91 -6.80 -3.69
C ASP A 69 -15.64 -6.38 -4.45
N LEU A 70 -15.20 -7.22 -5.38
CA LEU A 70 -14.04 -6.94 -6.24
C LEU A 70 -14.28 -5.71 -7.13
N ALA A 71 -15.48 -5.60 -7.71
CA ALA A 71 -15.84 -4.47 -8.56
C ALA A 71 -15.91 -3.16 -7.77
N ASP A 72 -16.40 -3.21 -6.53
CA ASP A 72 -16.49 -2.07 -5.63
C ASP A 72 -15.11 -1.60 -5.14
N LEU A 73 -14.24 -2.54 -4.74
CA LEU A 73 -12.85 -2.22 -4.38
C LEU A 73 -12.11 -1.60 -5.55
N ARG A 74 -12.21 -2.20 -6.75
CA ARG A 74 -11.60 -1.67 -7.98
C ARG A 74 -12.07 -0.25 -8.26
N ARG A 75 -13.36 0.04 -8.07
CA ARG A 75 -13.96 1.37 -8.30
C ARG A 75 -13.47 2.38 -7.28
N GLY A 76 -13.40 2.00 -5.99
CA GLY A 76 -12.88 2.85 -4.91
C GLY A 76 -11.42 3.24 -5.13
N LEU A 77 -10.62 2.29 -5.59
CA LEU A 77 -9.20 2.49 -5.93
C LEU A 77 -8.97 3.15 -7.30
N LYS A 78 -10.04 3.35 -8.09
CA LYS A 78 -9.99 3.92 -9.45
C LYS A 78 -9.00 3.20 -10.38
N LEU A 79 -8.89 1.87 -10.25
CA LEU A 79 -7.97 1.06 -11.05
C LEU A 79 -8.46 0.96 -12.50
N ALA A 80 -7.60 1.34 -13.43
CA ALA A 80 -7.76 1.16 -14.86
C ALA A 80 -7.14 -0.17 -15.32
N ALA A 81 -7.58 -0.67 -16.48
CA ALA A 81 -7.12 -1.96 -17.00
C ALA A 81 -5.64 -1.92 -17.43
N ASP A 82 -5.17 -0.74 -17.83
CA ASP A 82 -3.81 -0.44 -18.25
C ASP A 82 -2.93 0.10 -17.12
N ASP A 83 -3.41 0.13 -15.86
CA ASP A 83 -2.55 0.54 -14.75
C ASP A 83 -1.42 -0.48 -14.52
N VAL A 84 -0.25 0.03 -14.11
CA VAL A 84 0.78 -0.77 -13.46
C VAL A 84 0.57 -0.64 -11.96
N VAL A 85 0.34 -1.77 -11.30
CA VAL A 85 -0.04 -1.82 -9.88
C VAL A 85 1.07 -2.48 -9.09
N LEU A 86 1.65 -1.75 -8.14
CA LEU A 86 2.55 -2.30 -7.13
C LEU A 86 1.78 -2.46 -5.83
N VAL A 87 1.73 -3.68 -5.30
CA VAL A 87 0.99 -4.02 -4.09
C VAL A 87 1.97 -4.52 -3.05
N CYS A 88 2.06 -3.79 -1.94
CA CYS A 88 2.76 -4.30 -0.77
C CYS A 88 1.91 -5.43 -0.17
N VAL A 89 2.50 -6.60 0.04
CA VAL A 89 1.80 -7.76 0.60
C VAL A 89 2.50 -8.26 1.86
N SER A 90 1.71 -8.76 2.80
CA SER A 90 2.17 -9.41 4.02
C SER A 90 1.71 -10.86 4.07
N ASP A 91 2.37 -11.67 4.89
CA ASP A 91 1.95 -13.04 5.24
C ASP A 91 0.86 -13.09 6.33
N ARG A 92 0.29 -11.94 6.68
CA ARG A 92 -0.80 -11.81 7.65
C ARG A 92 -2.05 -12.56 7.19
N MET A 93 -2.66 -13.30 8.11
CA MET A 93 -3.86 -14.13 7.87
C MET A 93 -5.17 -13.53 8.43
N GLU A 94 -5.09 -12.45 9.21
CA GLU A 94 -6.22 -11.79 9.88
C GLU A 94 -6.05 -10.27 9.81
N LEU A 95 -7.10 -9.46 9.64
CA LEU A 95 -6.94 -8.00 9.51
C LEU A 95 -6.17 -7.35 10.68
N MET A 96 -6.37 -7.84 11.91
CA MET A 96 -5.72 -7.34 13.13
C MET A 96 -4.54 -8.23 13.60
N GLY A 97 -4.02 -9.07 12.71
CA GLY A 97 -2.91 -9.99 13.01
C GLY A 97 -1.52 -9.38 12.83
N GLY A 98 -0.50 -10.08 13.31
CA GLY A 98 0.90 -9.75 13.01
C GLY A 98 1.30 -10.12 11.57
N SER A 99 2.40 -9.56 11.10
CA SER A 99 3.10 -9.96 9.87
C SER A 99 4.54 -10.33 10.23
N SER A 100 5.07 -11.38 9.62
CA SER A 100 6.47 -11.79 9.75
C SER A 100 7.25 -11.64 8.45
N HIS A 101 6.58 -11.20 7.38
CA HIS A 101 7.20 -11.00 6.08
C HIS A 101 6.51 -9.89 5.28
N TRP A 102 7.32 -9.12 4.55
CA TRP A 102 6.87 -8.13 3.60
C TRP A 102 7.42 -8.47 2.22
N SER A 103 6.59 -8.41 1.20
CA SER A 103 7.02 -8.50 -0.19
C SER A 103 6.21 -7.55 -1.07
N LEU A 104 6.61 -7.42 -2.34
CA LEU A 104 5.98 -6.54 -3.31
C LEU A 104 5.52 -7.35 -4.51
N LEU A 105 4.22 -7.29 -4.81
CA LEU A 105 3.63 -7.82 -6.04
C LEU A 105 3.57 -6.71 -7.09
N ALA A 106 4.00 -6.99 -8.31
CA ALA A 106 3.88 -6.08 -9.44
C ALA A 106 2.97 -6.69 -10.51
N TYR A 107 1.94 -5.94 -10.89
CA TYR A 107 1.07 -6.24 -12.02
C TYR A 107 1.27 -5.18 -13.10
N ASP A 108 1.41 -5.62 -14.35
CA ASP A 108 1.52 -4.75 -15.52
C ASP A 108 0.32 -4.97 -16.44
N GLY A 109 -0.60 -4.00 -16.47
CA GLY A 109 -1.76 -3.99 -17.37
C GLY A 109 -1.42 -3.60 -18.82
N GLY A 110 -0.15 -3.37 -19.14
CA GLY A 110 0.32 -2.86 -20.43
C GLY A 110 0.41 -1.33 -20.51
N GLY A 111 0.24 -0.65 -19.37
CA GLY A 111 0.46 0.79 -19.25
C GLY A 111 1.91 1.19 -19.49
N ARG A 112 2.10 2.37 -20.07
CA ARG A 112 3.42 2.97 -20.18
C ARG A 112 3.64 3.90 -18.99
N LEU A 113 4.48 3.45 -18.07
CA LEU A 113 4.83 4.20 -16.86
C LEU A 113 5.41 5.61 -17.11
N GLY A 114 5.86 5.92 -18.33
CA GLY A 114 6.31 7.27 -18.69
C GLY A 114 7.51 7.79 -17.89
N LEU A 115 8.16 6.89 -17.14
CA LEU A 115 9.35 7.12 -16.33
C LEU A 115 10.59 7.37 -17.19
#